data_AF-V4B353-F1
#
_entry.id   AF-V4B353-F1
#
_cell.length_a   1.000
_cell.length_b   1.000
_cell.length_c   1.000
_cell.angle_alpha   90.00
_cell.angle_beta   90.00
_cell.angle_gamma   90.00
#
_symmetry.space_group_name_H-M   'P 1'
#
loop_
_entity.id
_entity.type
_entity.pdbx_description
1 polymer ?
#
loop_
_entity_poly.entity_id
_entity_poly.type
_entity_poly.pdbx_seq_one_letter_code
_entity_poly.pdbx_strand_id
1 'polypeptide(L)'
;LPKTALASFPGSGNTWLRHLIQQVTGIATGSIYNDSFIRNHGFMGEGYRDDTVIVIKTHKLGLKERKKYQKAVVLIRDPLDAIKAEFNRQYRGHLGYAPYSVYRKNWPALTGKKTMKWYKFYLDWLEFKGPLHVIQYEKLRNDTAHEMQKLLRFLAVPYTQSDMSCMLRNREGDFKRK
;
A
#
# COMPACT_ATOMS: atom_id res chain seq x y z
N LEU A 1 14.75 -12.61 1.95
CA LEU A 1 14.75 -11.14 1.65
C LEU A 1 14.77 -10.33 2.94
N PRO A 2 15.33 -9.11 3.00
CA PRO A 2 15.26 -8.29 4.22
C PRO A 2 13.79 -7.99 4.55
N LYS A 3 13.41 -8.16 5.81
CA LYS A 3 12.03 -7.96 6.26
C LYS A 3 11.62 -6.49 6.09
N THR A 4 10.89 -6.20 5.03
CA THR A 4 10.58 -4.83 4.58
C THR A 4 9.12 -4.49 4.82
N ALA A 5 8.83 -3.43 5.57
CA ALA A 5 7.47 -2.93 5.71
C ALA A 5 7.01 -2.25 4.43
N LEU A 6 5.75 -2.50 4.02
CA LEU A 6 4.98 -1.59 3.19
C LEU A 6 3.94 -0.91 4.09
N ALA A 7 4.30 0.27 4.59
CA ALA A 7 3.52 1.02 5.55
C ALA A 7 2.75 2.14 4.87
N SER A 8 1.45 2.20 5.10
CA SER A 8 0.66 3.38 4.72
C SER A 8 -0.69 3.41 5.44
N PHE A 9 -1.34 4.57 5.39
CA PHE A 9 -2.72 4.68 5.82
C PHE A 9 -3.67 3.86 4.91
N PRO A 10 -4.77 3.28 5.43
CA PRO A 10 -5.77 2.62 4.61
C PRO A 10 -6.31 3.53 3.50
N GLY A 11 -6.49 3.02 2.28
CA GLY A 11 -6.95 3.84 1.14
C GLY A 11 -5.83 4.53 0.35
N SER A 12 -4.56 4.43 0.79
CA SER A 12 -3.41 5.04 0.10
C SER A 12 -2.86 4.26 -1.10
N GLY A 13 -3.51 3.17 -1.53
CA GLY A 13 -3.12 2.42 -2.73
C GLY A 13 -2.19 1.22 -2.53
N ASN A 14 -2.07 0.67 -1.32
CA ASN A 14 -1.20 -0.50 -1.04
C ASN A 14 -1.39 -1.67 -2.01
N THR A 15 -2.64 -2.08 -2.24
CA THR A 15 -2.91 -3.24 -3.10
C THR A 15 -2.41 -3.00 -4.52
N TRP A 16 -2.51 -1.76 -5.01
CA TRP A 16 -1.96 -1.39 -6.30
C TRP A 16 -0.43 -1.43 -6.31
N LEU A 17 0.24 -0.82 -5.33
CA LEU A 17 1.72 -0.87 -5.28
C LEU A 17 2.23 -2.31 -5.14
N ARG A 18 1.57 -3.14 -4.35
CA ARG A 18 1.91 -4.57 -4.24
C ARG A 18 1.75 -5.29 -5.58
N HIS A 19 0.67 -5.02 -6.31
CA HIS A 19 0.47 -5.55 -7.66
C HIS A 19 1.64 -5.17 -8.58
N LEU A 20 2.01 -3.89 -8.63
CA LEU A 20 3.14 -3.42 -9.46
C LEU A 20 4.45 -4.13 -9.10
N ILE A 21 4.73 -4.29 -7.80
CA ILE A 21 5.92 -5.02 -7.32
C ILE A 21 5.88 -6.49 -7.79
N GLN A 22 4.76 -7.18 -7.62
CA GLN A 22 4.62 -8.57 -8.05
C GLN A 22 4.77 -8.71 -9.57
N GLN A 23 4.18 -7.79 -10.34
CA GLN A 23 4.24 -7.81 -11.80
C GLN A 23 5.67 -7.64 -12.34
N VAL A 24 6.46 -6.76 -11.73
CA VAL A 24 7.82 -6.46 -12.22
C VAL A 24 8.89 -7.40 -11.67
N THR A 25 8.66 -8.02 -10.52
CA THR A 25 9.67 -8.89 -9.87
C THR A 25 9.35 -10.38 -9.94
N GLY A 26 8.08 -10.75 -10.13
CA GLY A 26 7.59 -12.11 -9.93
C GLY A 26 7.59 -12.57 -8.47
N ILE A 27 8.00 -11.73 -7.51
CA ILE A 27 8.12 -12.09 -6.10
C ILE A 27 6.85 -11.70 -5.35
N ALA A 28 6.32 -12.62 -4.54
CA ALA A 28 5.12 -12.41 -3.75
C ALA A 28 5.27 -11.26 -2.73
N THR A 29 4.15 -10.57 -2.47
CA THR A 29 4.07 -9.55 -1.41
C THR A 29 3.21 -10.03 -0.25
N GLY A 30 3.66 -9.73 0.96
CA GLY A 30 3.03 -10.12 2.21
C GLY A 30 2.03 -9.13 2.77
N SER A 31 1.32 -9.57 3.80
CA SER A 31 0.54 -8.68 4.66
C SER A 31 0.47 -9.20 6.09
N ILE A 32 0.43 -8.27 7.05
CA ILE A 32 0.08 -8.63 8.43
C ILE A 32 -1.37 -9.10 8.56
N TYR A 33 -2.22 -8.87 7.55
CA TYR A 33 -3.60 -9.32 7.48
C TYR A 33 -3.68 -10.64 6.70
N ASN A 34 -4.74 -11.42 6.93
CA ASN A 34 -5.01 -12.66 6.22
C ASN A 34 -6.39 -12.53 5.54
N ASP A 35 -6.46 -11.72 4.48
CA ASP A 35 -7.69 -11.45 3.74
C ASP A 35 -7.85 -12.48 2.60
N SER A 36 -8.81 -13.40 2.74
CA SER A 36 -9.05 -14.47 1.76
C SER A 36 -9.49 -13.95 0.40
N PHE A 37 -10.24 -12.84 0.36
CA PHE A 37 -10.64 -12.21 -0.90
C PHE A 37 -9.41 -11.71 -1.64
N ILE A 38 -8.53 -10.98 -0.96
CA ILE A 38 -7.29 -10.46 -1.55
C ILE A 38 -6.39 -11.61 -2.00
N ARG A 39 -6.25 -12.67 -1.18
CA ARG A 39 -5.45 -13.85 -1.52
C ARG A 39 -5.93 -14.54 -2.80
N ASN A 40 -7.24 -14.74 -2.93
CA ASN A 40 -7.85 -15.42 -4.07
C ASN A 40 -7.77 -14.61 -5.39
N HIS A 41 -7.31 -13.36 -5.33
CA HIS A 41 -7.14 -12.47 -6.48
C HIS A 41 -5.66 -12.07 -6.65
N GLY A 42 -4.76 -13.05 -6.60
CA GLY A 42 -3.36 -12.88 -7.00
C GLY A 42 -2.38 -12.46 -5.89
N PHE A 43 -2.81 -12.38 -4.63
CA PHE A 43 -1.93 -12.07 -3.49
C PHE A 43 -1.69 -13.29 -2.59
N MET A 44 -1.04 -14.32 -3.13
CA MET A 44 -0.76 -15.58 -2.42
C MET A 44 -0.01 -15.40 -1.09
N GLY A 45 0.78 -14.33 -0.95
CA GLY A 45 1.49 -13.98 0.28
C GLY A 45 0.64 -13.29 1.36
N GLU A 46 -0.68 -13.14 1.19
CA GLU A 46 -1.54 -12.68 2.29
C GLU A 46 -1.34 -13.53 3.55
N GLY A 47 -1.10 -12.86 4.69
CA GLY A 47 -0.78 -13.50 5.95
C GLY A 47 0.72 -13.77 6.18
N TYR A 48 1.55 -13.71 5.14
CA TYR A 48 2.98 -14.00 5.23
C TYR A 48 3.73 -12.76 5.74
N ARG A 49 4.65 -12.98 6.69
CA ARG A 49 5.31 -11.92 7.47
C ARG A 49 6.81 -12.18 7.67
N ASP A 50 7.36 -13.13 6.94
CA ASP A 50 8.75 -13.56 6.99
C ASP A 50 9.48 -13.10 5.72
N ASP A 51 10.61 -13.73 5.44
CA ASP A 51 11.55 -13.39 4.38
C ASP A 51 11.24 -14.03 3.03
N THR A 52 10.12 -14.77 2.93
CA THR A 52 9.58 -15.35 1.68
C THR A 52 8.86 -14.32 0.79
N VAL A 53 8.57 -13.13 1.34
CA VAL A 53 7.88 -12.04 0.65
C VAL A 53 8.74 -10.78 0.58
N ILE A 54 8.63 -10.03 -0.52
CA ILE A 54 9.50 -8.87 -0.78
C ILE A 54 9.18 -7.65 0.09
N VAL A 55 7.89 -7.43 0.40
CA VAL A 55 7.40 -6.40 1.31
C VAL A 55 6.19 -6.90 2.07
N ILE A 56 5.93 -6.38 3.27
CA ILE A 56 4.81 -6.79 4.13
C ILE A 56 3.91 -5.59 4.41
N LYS A 57 2.70 -5.60 3.87
CA LYS A 57 1.70 -4.53 4.11
C LYS A 57 1.32 -4.44 5.59
N THR A 58 1.34 -3.23 6.14
CA THR A 58 0.86 -2.92 7.49
C THR A 58 0.18 -1.54 7.58
N HIS A 59 -0.86 -1.46 8.43
CA HIS A 59 -1.45 -0.18 8.88
C HIS A 59 -1.24 0.03 10.39
N LYS A 60 -0.42 -0.80 11.03
CA LYS A 60 -0.12 -0.70 12.46
C LYS A 60 0.88 0.44 12.72
N LEU A 61 0.86 0.91 13.96
CA LEU A 61 1.66 2.04 14.43
C LEU A 61 2.47 1.65 15.65
N GLY A 62 3.45 2.50 15.94
CA GLY A 62 4.23 2.50 17.16
C GLY A 62 5.58 1.81 17.01
N LEU A 63 6.48 2.16 17.93
CA LEU A 63 7.86 1.66 17.95
C LEU A 63 7.94 0.12 17.92
N LYS A 64 7.06 -0.57 18.66
CA LYS A 64 7.01 -2.04 18.68
C LYS A 64 6.71 -2.65 17.31
N GLU A 65 5.88 -1.98 16.49
CA GLU A 65 5.62 -2.42 15.13
C GLU A 65 6.81 -2.14 14.22
N ARG A 66 7.35 -0.91 14.25
CA ARG A 66 8.49 -0.50 13.41
C ARG A 66 9.73 -1.36 13.65
N LYS A 67 10.03 -1.73 14.91
CA LYS A 67 11.16 -2.60 15.26
C LYS A 67 11.12 -4.01 14.66
N LYS A 68 10.00 -4.44 14.07
CA LYS A 68 9.88 -5.76 13.41
C LYS A 68 10.50 -5.80 12.01
N TYR A 69 10.83 -4.64 11.44
CA TYR A 69 11.26 -4.51 10.06
C TYR A 69 12.68 -3.96 9.99
N GLN A 70 13.44 -4.44 9.00
CA GLN A 70 14.79 -3.98 8.70
C GLN A 70 14.77 -2.77 7.76
N LYS A 71 13.78 -2.69 6.87
CA LYS A 71 13.57 -1.61 5.90
C LYS A 71 12.10 -1.19 5.89
N ALA A 72 11.82 0.03 5.45
CA ALA A 72 10.44 0.50 5.30
C ALA A 72 10.23 1.24 3.97
N VAL A 73 9.15 0.87 3.28
CA VAL A 73 8.54 1.63 2.19
C VAL A 73 7.30 2.30 2.76
N VAL A 74 7.26 3.63 2.72
CA VAL A 74 6.11 4.42 3.20
C VAL A 74 5.37 5.01 2.01
N LEU A 75 4.15 4.55 1.78
CA LEU A 75 3.28 5.05 0.71
C LEU A 75 2.34 6.13 1.27
N ILE A 76 2.54 7.36 0.84
CA ILE A 76 1.74 8.53 1.25
C ILE A 76 0.78 8.87 0.11
N ARG A 77 -0.47 9.17 0.45
CA ARG A 77 -1.49 9.66 -0.48
C ARG A 77 -2.16 10.88 0.12
N ASP A 78 -2.66 11.79 -0.71
CA ASP A 78 -3.50 12.89 -0.27
C ASP A 78 -4.53 12.43 0.80
N PRO A 79 -4.62 13.12 1.95
CA PRO A 79 -5.45 12.69 3.05
C PRO A 79 -6.93 12.63 2.69
N LEU A 80 -7.45 13.59 1.93
CA LEU A 80 -8.87 13.61 1.58
C LEU A 80 -9.20 12.38 0.72
N ASP A 81 -8.38 12.11 -0.29
CA ASP A 81 -8.54 10.99 -1.20
C ASP A 81 -8.37 9.63 -0.51
N ALA A 82 -7.37 9.50 0.37
CA ALA A 82 -7.15 8.27 1.14
C ALA A 82 -8.34 8.01 2.09
N ILE A 83 -8.84 9.05 2.76
CA ILE A 83 -9.99 8.94 3.68
C ILE A 83 -11.27 8.61 2.90
N LYS A 84 -11.50 9.23 1.74
CA LYS A 84 -12.63 8.87 0.85
C LYS A 84 -12.56 7.41 0.44
N ALA A 85 -11.39 6.93 0.02
CA ALA A 85 -11.20 5.53 -0.39
C ALA A 85 -11.42 4.56 0.78
N GLU A 86 -10.96 4.90 1.99
CA GLU A 86 -11.19 4.10 3.19
C GLU A 86 -12.66 4.13 3.62
N PHE A 87 -13.36 5.26 3.50
CA PHE A 87 -14.80 5.35 3.75
C PHE A 87 -15.55 4.38 2.85
N ASN A 88 -15.32 4.44 1.55
CA ASN A 88 -15.90 3.52 0.58
C ASN A 88 -15.63 2.05 0.95
N ARG A 89 -14.38 1.74 1.34
CA ARG A 89 -14.01 0.40 1.77
C ARG A 89 -14.80 -0.08 3.00
N GLN A 90 -14.98 0.80 3.99
CA GLN A 90 -15.66 0.45 5.24
C GLN A 90 -17.15 0.17 5.05
N TYR A 91 -17.81 0.87 4.12
CA TYR A 91 -19.26 0.75 3.94
C TYR A 91 -19.67 -0.16 2.77
N ARG A 92 -18.79 -0.42 1.80
CA ARG A 92 -19.11 -1.18 0.57
C ARG A 92 -18.02 -2.15 0.11
N GLY A 93 -17.06 -2.46 0.97
CA GLY A 93 -16.00 -3.43 0.69
C GLY A 93 -14.94 -2.91 -0.28
N HIS A 94 -14.03 -3.79 -0.71
CA HIS A 94 -12.80 -3.39 -1.42
C HIS A 94 -13.05 -2.57 -2.69
N LEU A 95 -14.12 -2.89 -3.44
CA LEU A 95 -14.36 -2.30 -4.77
C LEU A 95 -15.58 -1.36 -4.85
N GLY A 96 -16.42 -1.28 -3.80
CA GLY A 96 -17.67 -0.53 -3.86
C GLY A 96 -17.54 0.95 -3.49
N TYR A 97 -18.55 1.74 -3.90
CA TYR A 97 -18.75 3.13 -3.51
C TYR A 97 -19.94 3.25 -2.56
N ALA A 98 -19.72 3.90 -1.42
CA ALA A 98 -20.79 4.19 -0.47
C ALA A 98 -21.78 5.20 -1.08
N PRO A 99 -23.10 4.99 -0.91
CA PRO A 99 -24.09 5.90 -1.47
C PRO A 99 -24.03 7.25 -0.75
N TYR A 100 -24.47 8.31 -1.43
CA TYR A 100 -24.45 9.68 -0.90
C TYR A 100 -25.16 9.81 0.46
N SER A 101 -26.25 9.07 0.68
CA SER A 101 -26.97 9.04 1.97
C SER A 101 -26.09 8.61 3.15
N VAL A 102 -25.22 7.62 2.94
CA VAL A 102 -24.26 7.13 3.95
C VAL A 102 -23.16 8.16 4.17
N TYR A 103 -22.66 8.79 3.11
CA TYR A 103 -21.73 9.92 3.20
C TYR A 103 -22.31 11.06 4.02
N ARG A 104 -23.48 11.58 3.64
CA ARG A 104 -24.13 12.71 4.32
C ARG A 104 -24.28 12.47 5.82
N LYS A 105 -24.62 11.25 6.23
CA LYS A 105 -24.80 10.89 7.64
C LYS A 105 -23.50 10.71 8.42
N ASN A 106 -22.49 10.07 7.83
CA ASN A 106 -21.32 9.58 8.59
C ASN A 106 -20.01 10.32 8.30
N TRP A 107 -19.94 11.06 7.19
CA TRP A 107 -18.71 11.71 6.71
C TRP A 107 -18.11 12.71 7.71
N PRO A 108 -18.87 13.63 8.34
CA PRO A 108 -18.28 14.62 9.25
C PRO A 108 -17.54 13.98 10.44
N ALA A 109 -18.19 13.04 11.12
CA ALA A 109 -17.63 12.35 12.29
C ALA A 109 -16.42 11.46 11.91
N LEU A 110 -16.51 10.77 10.78
CA LEU A 110 -15.44 9.88 10.33
C LEU A 110 -14.21 10.67 9.86
N THR A 111 -14.41 11.77 9.13
CA THR A 111 -13.31 12.56 8.54
C THR A 111 -12.40 13.10 9.63
N GLY A 112 -12.93 13.77 10.66
CA GLY A 112 -12.09 14.29 11.74
C GLY A 112 -11.24 13.21 12.42
N LYS A 113 -11.84 12.07 12.77
CA LYS A 113 -11.13 10.92 13.36
C LYS A 113 -10.09 10.33 12.41
N LYS A 114 -10.39 10.20 11.12
CA LYS A 114 -9.50 9.60 10.13
C LYS A 114 -8.36 10.54 9.75
N THR A 115 -8.59 11.86 9.68
CA THR A 115 -7.54 12.87 9.47
C THR A 115 -6.48 12.79 10.57
N MET A 116 -6.90 12.76 11.83
CA MET A 116 -5.95 12.62 12.94
C MET A 116 -5.19 11.29 12.89
N LYS A 117 -5.85 10.20 12.48
CA LYS A 117 -5.18 8.91 12.29
C LYS A 117 -4.19 8.93 11.13
N TRP A 118 -4.53 9.56 10.01
CA TRP A 118 -3.64 9.73 8.86
C TRP A 118 -2.39 10.51 9.28
N TYR A 119 -2.57 11.63 9.98
CA TYR A 119 -1.46 12.46 10.45
C TYR A 119 -0.54 11.70 11.40
N LYS A 120 -1.10 11.09 12.45
CA LYS A 120 -0.34 10.26 13.40
C LYS A 120 0.34 9.08 12.72
N PHE A 121 -0.28 8.53 11.67
CA PHE A 121 0.28 7.40 10.96
C PHE A 121 1.62 7.74 10.31
N TYR A 122 1.64 8.82 9.53
CA TYR A 122 2.83 9.20 8.80
C TYR A 122 3.91 9.79 9.70
N LEU A 123 3.55 10.56 10.74
CA LEU A 123 4.55 11.00 11.73
C LEU A 123 5.29 9.82 12.39
N ASP A 124 4.60 8.75 12.77
CA ASP A 124 5.26 7.59 13.38
C ASP A 124 6.13 6.82 12.37
N TRP A 125 5.66 6.61 11.15
CA TRP A 125 6.42 5.85 10.15
C TRP A 125 7.60 6.61 9.56
N LEU A 126 7.55 7.95 9.53
CA LEU A 126 8.69 8.79 9.16
C LEU A 126 9.82 8.77 10.21
N GLU A 127 9.52 8.36 11.45
CA GLU A 127 10.52 8.14 12.51
C GLU A 127 11.26 6.79 12.42
N PHE A 128 11.05 6.00 11.35
CA PHE A 128 11.75 4.73 11.14
C PHE A 128 13.27 4.94 11.08
N LYS A 129 14.04 4.20 11.89
CA LYS A 129 15.48 4.41 12.05
C LYS A 129 16.36 3.64 11.06
N GLY A 130 15.79 2.73 10.27
CA GLY A 130 16.49 1.99 9.23
C GLY A 130 16.32 2.62 7.83
N PRO A 131 16.77 1.93 6.77
CA PRO A 131 16.55 2.37 5.39
C PRO A 131 15.06 2.61 5.12
N LEU A 132 14.74 3.83 4.69
CA LEU A 132 13.39 4.32 4.47
C LEU A 132 13.26 4.83 3.04
N HIS A 133 12.22 4.39 2.34
CA HIS A 133 11.86 4.89 1.02
C HIS A 133 10.42 5.41 1.04
N VAL A 134 10.23 6.69 0.72
CA VAL A 134 8.92 7.33 0.73
C VAL A 134 8.42 7.48 -0.71
N ILE A 135 7.20 7.02 -0.96
CA ILE A 135 6.51 7.13 -2.25
C ILE A 135 5.27 7.99 -2.05
N GLN A 136 5.08 8.98 -2.94
CA GLN A 136 3.82 9.71 -3.04
C GLN A 136 2.96 9.03 -4.10
N TYR A 137 1.74 8.62 -3.74
CA TYR A 137 0.81 7.90 -4.60
C TYR A 137 0.53 8.66 -5.89
N GLU A 138 0.41 9.98 -5.80
CA GLU A 138 0.15 10.85 -6.94
C GLU A 138 1.31 10.84 -7.94
N LYS A 139 2.56 10.81 -7.45
CA LYS A 139 3.76 10.67 -8.29
C LYS A 139 3.83 9.28 -8.92
N LEU A 140 3.55 8.23 -8.14
CA LEU A 140 3.50 6.85 -8.65
C LEU A 140 2.43 6.70 -9.75
N ARG A 141 1.30 7.41 -9.63
CA ARG A 141 0.25 7.44 -10.66
C ARG A 141 0.66 8.21 -11.90
N ASN A 142 1.36 9.33 -11.72
CA ASN A 142 1.75 10.19 -12.84
C ASN A 142 2.91 9.59 -13.64
N ASP A 143 3.92 9.04 -12.97
CA ASP A 143 5.11 8.46 -13.58
C ASP A 143 5.46 7.12 -12.90
N THR A 144 4.67 6.11 -13.24
CA THR A 144 4.79 4.78 -12.64
C THR A 144 6.15 4.15 -12.89
N ALA A 145 6.72 4.31 -14.10
CA ALA A 145 7.99 3.70 -14.45
C ALA A 145 9.13 4.24 -13.58
N HIS A 146 9.22 5.57 -13.44
CA HIS A 146 10.26 6.23 -12.67
C HIS A 146 10.17 5.90 -11.17
N GLU A 147 8.97 6.01 -10.59
CA GLU A 147 8.79 5.72 -9.16
C GLU A 147 9.01 4.23 -8.84
N MET A 148 8.61 3.32 -9.73
CA MET A 148 8.91 1.89 -9.58
C MET A 148 10.42 1.61 -9.72
N GLN A 149 11.13 2.28 -10.64
CA GLN A 149 12.58 2.13 -10.77
C GLN A 149 13.31 2.54 -9.48
N LYS A 150 12.91 3.66 -8.85
CA LYS A 150 13.48 4.10 -7.56
C LYS A 150 13.19 3.08 -6.45
N LEU A 151 11.97 2.58 -6.38
CA LEU A 151 11.58 1.57 -5.40
C LEU A 151 12.37 0.26 -5.59
N LEU A 152 12.49 -0.24 -6.82
CA LEU A 152 13.22 -1.50 -7.09
C LEU A 152 14.71 -1.37 -6.77
N ARG A 153 15.31 -0.21 -7.05
CA ARG A 153 16.67 0.10 -6.61
C ARG A 153 16.78 0.08 -5.10
N PHE A 154 15.82 0.69 -4.39
CA PHE A 154 15.79 0.64 -2.93
C PHE A 154 15.63 -0.79 -2.41
N LEU A 155 14.76 -1.61 -3.02
CA LEU A 155 14.55 -3.01 -2.64
C LEU A 155 15.74 -3.91 -3.00
N ALA A 156 16.64 -3.44 -3.88
CA ALA A 156 17.81 -4.17 -4.39
C ALA A 156 17.42 -5.49 -5.08
N VAL A 157 16.36 -5.43 -5.91
CA VAL A 157 15.88 -6.58 -6.68
C VAL A 157 16.13 -6.34 -8.17
N PRO A 158 16.76 -7.30 -8.88
CA PRO A 158 17.00 -7.17 -10.31
C PRO A 158 15.68 -7.24 -11.08
N TYR A 159 15.64 -6.54 -12.21
CA TYR A 159 14.55 -6.60 -13.19
C TYR A 159 15.12 -6.28 -14.57
N THR A 160 14.45 -6.76 -15.62
CA THR A 160 14.78 -6.44 -17.02
C THR A 160 13.88 -5.32 -17.55
N GLN A 161 14.27 -4.73 -18.68
CA GLN A 161 13.39 -3.76 -19.37
C GLN A 161 12.07 -4.41 -19.83
N SER A 162 12.09 -5.71 -20.14
CA SER A 162 10.89 -6.48 -20.48
C SER A 162 9.93 -6.58 -19.29
N ASP A 163 10.45 -6.85 -18.09
CA ASP A 163 9.64 -6.93 -16.86
C ASP A 163 8.96 -5.60 -16.55
N MET A 164 9.73 -4.49 -16.63
CA MET A 164 9.19 -3.14 -16.45
C MET A 164 8.09 -2.85 -17.48
N SER A 165 8.30 -3.20 -18.74
CA SER A 165 7.32 -3.02 -19.81
C SER A 165 6.06 -3.88 -19.59
N CYS A 166 6.22 -5.11 -19.12
CA CYS A 166 5.11 -6.01 -18.77
C CYS A 166 4.26 -5.44 -17.64
N MET A 167 4.90 -4.99 -16.56
CA MET A 167 4.21 -4.35 -15.44
C MET A 167 3.43 -3.11 -15.89
N LEU A 168 4.00 -2.26 -16.74
CA LEU A 168 3.32 -1.06 -17.24
C LEU A 168 2.09 -1.41 -18.09
N ARG A 169 2.15 -2.45 -18.93
CA ARG A 169 0.98 -2.94 -19.70
C ARG A 169 -0.12 -3.47 -18.78
N ASN A 170 0.25 -4.13 -17.68
CA ASN A 170 -0.67 -4.76 -16.74
C ASN A 170 -0.94 -3.91 -15.48
N ARG A 171 -0.63 -2.61 -15.52
CA ARG A 171 -0.56 -1.77 -14.30
C ARG A 171 -1.88 -1.58 -13.56
N GLU A 172 -3.03 -1.73 -14.21
CA GLU A 172 -4.32 -1.43 -13.56
C GLU A 172 -4.65 -2.41 -12.43
N GLY A 173 -4.47 -3.72 -12.69
CA GLY A 173 -4.84 -4.80 -11.78
C GLY A 173 -6.34 -4.85 -11.44
N ASP A 174 -6.73 -5.80 -10.60
CA ASP A 174 -8.16 -6.09 -10.33
C ASP A 174 -8.77 -5.20 -9.23
N PHE A 175 -7.95 -4.38 -8.57
CA PHE A 175 -8.32 -3.65 -7.36
C PHE A 175 -8.63 -2.17 -7.57
N LYS A 176 -8.72 -1.74 -8.83
CA LYS A 176 -9.19 -0.41 -9.21
C LYS A 176 -10.71 -0.36 -9.06
N ARG A 177 -11.22 0.57 -8.25
CA ARG A 177 -12.65 0.87 -8.23
C ARG A 177 -13.04 1.46 -9.58
N LYS A 178 -14.08 0.89 -10.20
CA LYS A 178 -14.64 1.34 -11.48
C LYS A 178 -15.73 2.37 -11.25
#